data_AF-A0A7Z0IMF9-F1
#
_entry.id   AF-A0A7Z0IMF9-F1
#
_cell.length_a   1.000
_cell.length_b   1.000
_cell.length_c   1.000
_cell.angle_alpha   90.00
_cell.angle_beta   90.00
_cell.angle_gamma   90.00
#
_symmetry.space_group_name_H-M   'P 1'
#
loop_
_entity.id
_entity.type
_entity.pdbx_description
1 polymer ?
#
loop_
_entity_poly.entity_id
_entity_poly.type
_entity_poly.pdbx_seq_one_letter_code
_entity_poly.pdbx_strand_id
1 'polypeptide(L)'
;MDALESIIGDVGDTFWTWLVLPVVVLLGIYFTVRTGVAQIRLLPAMIKTLGNKTPPDASGKAQSISSFQAFTVSAASRVGVGNIAGVGTAIALGGPGAVFWMWLMAAIGAASAIIESTLAQVYKVKDEPFGFRGGPAYYMEKGIGSRAMGIAFAIVLVICFPFAFSSLQANTIADAVTSAAGVEGMGSTWASA
;
A
#
# COMPACT_ATOMS: atom_id res chain seq x y z
N MET A 1 -19.24 -17.79 17.84
CA MET A 1 -18.08 -17.10 17.24
C MET A 1 -18.05 -17.41 15.75
N ASP A 2 -18.16 -18.67 15.36
CA ASP A 2 -18.12 -19.15 13.96
C ASP A 2 -19.18 -18.54 13.03
N ALA A 3 -20.41 -18.32 13.54
CA ALA A 3 -21.46 -17.66 12.77
C ALA A 3 -21.16 -16.17 12.49
N LEU A 4 -20.51 -15.47 13.43
CA LEU A 4 -20.12 -14.07 13.24
C LEU A 4 -18.93 -14.00 12.27
N GLU A 5 -17.96 -14.89 12.42
CA GLU A 5 -16.78 -14.99 11.57
C GLU A 5 -17.15 -15.30 10.11
N SER A 6 -18.02 -16.29 9.88
CA SER A 6 -18.49 -16.61 8.52
C SER A 6 -19.28 -15.46 7.89
N ILE A 7 -20.17 -14.80 8.64
CA ILE A 7 -20.90 -13.63 8.11
C ILE A 7 -19.93 -12.50 7.73
N ILE A 8 -18.93 -12.21 8.58
CA ILE A 8 -17.94 -11.17 8.28
C ILE A 8 -17.11 -11.56 7.05
N GLY A 9 -16.71 -12.83 6.95
CA GLY A 9 -15.98 -13.38 5.79
C GLY A 9 -16.79 -13.25 4.50
N ASP A 10 -18.01 -13.76 4.49
CA ASP A 10 -18.89 -13.77 3.30
C ASP A 10 -19.21 -12.34 2.82
N VAL A 11 -19.51 -11.43 3.75
CA VAL A 11 -19.77 -10.02 3.43
C VAL A 11 -18.49 -9.37 2.91
N GLY A 12 -17.35 -9.64 3.53
CA GLY A 12 -16.05 -9.15 3.10
C GLY A 12 -15.70 -9.60 1.68
N ASP A 13 -15.84 -10.89 1.39
CA ASP A 13 -15.56 -11.48 0.08
C ASP A 13 -16.51 -10.98 -1.00
N THR A 14 -17.79 -10.84 -0.66
CA THR A 14 -18.80 -10.27 -1.57
C THR A 14 -18.47 -8.82 -1.89
N PHE A 15 -18.16 -8.01 -0.88
CA PHE A 15 -17.78 -6.61 -1.03
C PHE A 15 -16.49 -6.47 -1.85
N TRP A 16 -15.50 -7.31 -1.58
CA TRP A 16 -14.24 -7.32 -2.31
C TRP A 16 -14.42 -7.67 -3.79
N THR A 17 -15.13 -8.76 -4.05
CA THR A 17 -15.29 -9.33 -5.40
C THR A 17 -16.20 -8.47 -6.28
N TRP A 18 -17.29 -7.95 -5.73
CA TRP A 18 -18.32 -7.27 -6.53
C TRP A 18 -18.21 -5.75 -6.53
N LEU A 19 -17.56 -5.15 -5.53
CA LEU A 19 -17.41 -3.69 -5.46
C LEU A 19 -15.96 -3.24 -5.58
N VAL A 20 -15.08 -3.69 -4.69
CA VAL A 20 -13.71 -3.14 -4.60
C VAL A 20 -12.92 -3.47 -5.86
N LEU A 21 -12.88 -4.74 -6.26
CA LEU A 21 -12.08 -5.20 -7.39
C LEU A 21 -12.53 -4.54 -8.71
N PRO A 22 -13.83 -4.51 -9.08
CA PRO A 22 -14.28 -3.81 -10.29
C PRO A 22 -13.96 -2.31 -10.27
N VAL A 23 -14.15 -1.63 -9.14
CA VAL A 23 -13.86 -0.18 -9.03
C VAL A 23 -12.37 0.10 -9.23
N VAL A 24 -11.49 -0.69 -8.61
CA VAL A 24 -10.04 -0.54 -8.75
C VAL A 24 -9.58 -0.78 -10.18
N VAL A 25 -10.10 -1.82 -10.83
CA VAL A 25 -9.78 -2.14 -12.22
C VAL A 25 -10.26 -1.03 -13.15
N LEU A 26 -11.52 -0.58 -13.00
CA LEU A 26 -12.09 0.48 -13.84
C LEU A 26 -11.34 1.80 -13.68
N LEU A 27 -11.05 2.21 -12.45
CA LEU A 27 -10.28 3.44 -12.18
C LEU A 27 -8.84 3.32 -12.69
N GLY A 28 -8.18 2.18 -12.50
CA GLY A 28 -6.82 1.96 -12.99
C GLY A 28 -6.74 2.00 -14.52
N ILE A 29 -7.70 1.39 -15.22
CA ILE A 29 -7.81 1.47 -16.68
C ILE A 29 -8.11 2.92 -17.11
N TYR A 30 -9.06 3.59 -16.46
CA TYR A 30 -9.39 4.98 -16.74
C TYR A 30 -8.17 5.90 -16.59
N PHE A 31 -7.42 5.79 -15.49
CA PHE A 31 -6.19 6.57 -15.30
C PHE A 31 -5.10 6.19 -16.28
N THR A 32 -4.96 4.91 -16.63
CA THR A 32 -4.01 4.46 -17.65
C THR A 32 -4.28 5.12 -19.00
N VAL A 33 -5.54 5.10 -19.46
CA VAL A 33 -5.93 5.73 -20.74
C VAL A 33 -5.79 7.25 -20.65
N ARG A 34 -6.33 7.88 -19.60
CA ARG A 34 -6.35 9.35 -19.47
C ARG A 34 -4.95 9.96 -19.34
N THR A 35 -4.01 9.24 -18.73
CA THR A 35 -2.62 9.71 -18.56
C THR A 35 -1.71 9.38 -19.75
N GLY A 36 -2.24 8.70 -20.77
CA GLY A 36 -1.48 8.24 -21.94
C GLY A 36 -0.44 7.20 -21.54
N VAL A 37 -0.85 6.20 -20.75
CA VAL A 37 -0.01 5.10 -20.24
C VAL A 37 1.24 5.63 -19.53
N ALA A 38 1.03 6.58 -18.62
CA ALA A 38 2.10 7.26 -17.91
C ALA A 38 3.02 6.30 -17.15
N GLN A 39 2.49 5.18 -16.65
CA GLN A 39 3.28 4.18 -15.92
C GLN A 39 4.39 3.53 -16.77
N ILE A 40 4.20 3.42 -18.10
CA ILE A 40 5.24 2.91 -19.01
C ILE A 40 6.05 4.09 -19.56
N ARG A 41 5.38 5.16 -20.00
CA ARG A 41 6.02 6.32 -20.64
C ARG A 41 6.99 7.06 -19.70
N LEU A 42 6.68 7.16 -18.41
CA LEU A 42 7.50 7.88 -17.43
C LEU A 42 8.53 6.98 -16.75
N LEU A 43 8.46 5.66 -16.93
CA LEU A 43 9.38 4.72 -16.29
C LEU A 43 10.87 5.02 -16.57
N PRO A 44 11.29 5.32 -17.83
CA PRO A 44 12.69 5.66 -18.09
C PRO A 44 13.12 6.96 -17.38
N ALA A 45 12.22 7.95 -17.30
CA ALA A 45 12.49 9.19 -16.60
C ALA A 45 12.64 8.97 -15.09
N MET A 46 11.78 8.13 -14.51
CA MET A 46 11.87 7.74 -13.09
C MET A 46 13.23 7.11 -12.76
N ILE A 47 13.67 6.14 -13.56
CA ILE A 47 14.97 5.48 -13.35
C ILE A 47 16.12 6.50 -13.45
N LYS A 48 16.08 7.39 -14.45
CA LYS A 48 17.08 8.46 -14.58
C LYS A 48 17.11 9.38 -13.36
N THR A 49 15.94 9.72 -12.79
CA THR A 49 15.88 10.60 -11.60
C THR A 49 16.45 9.96 -10.34
N LEU A 50 16.43 8.63 -10.20
CA LEU A 50 17.04 7.95 -9.05
C LEU A 50 18.56 8.13 -8.99
N GLY A 51 19.22 8.28 -10.14
CA GLY A 51 20.67 8.51 -10.23
C GLY A 51 21.10 9.98 -10.19
N ASN A 52 20.15 10.92 -10.23
CA ASN A 52 20.45 12.35 -10.22
C ASN A 52 20.70 12.88 -8.80
N LYS A 53 21.54 13.92 -8.68
CA LYS A 53 21.73 14.62 -7.40
C LYS A 53 20.42 15.28 -6.97
N THR A 54 20.10 15.16 -5.68
CA THR A 54 18.92 15.77 -5.07
C THR A 54 18.94 17.29 -5.30
N PRO A 55 17.91 17.87 -5.94
CA PRO A 55 17.79 19.32 -6.07
C PRO A 55 17.61 19.97 -4.69
N PRO A 56 18.10 21.20 -4.47
CA PRO A 56 17.74 21.99 -3.30
C PRO A 56 16.22 22.21 -3.22
N ASP A 57 15.69 22.44 -2.03
CA ASP A 57 14.31 22.85 -1.83
C ASP A 57 14.06 24.28 -2.37
N ALA A 58 12.80 24.73 -2.33
CA ALA A 58 12.40 26.06 -2.81
C ALA A 58 13.07 27.24 -2.05
N SER A 59 13.73 26.95 -0.92
CA SER A 59 14.50 27.90 -0.10
C SER A 59 16.02 27.71 -0.25
N GLY A 60 16.48 26.89 -1.19
CA GLY A 60 17.90 26.61 -1.43
C GLY A 60 18.54 25.66 -0.41
N LYS A 61 17.76 25.06 0.51
CA LYS A 61 18.28 24.11 1.50
C LYS A 61 18.33 22.69 0.94
N ALA A 62 19.22 21.87 1.46
CA ALA A 62 19.23 20.44 1.12
C ALA A 62 17.90 19.81 1.53
N GLN A 63 17.27 19.05 0.63
CA GLN A 63 16.09 18.25 0.99
C GLN A 63 16.47 17.19 2.04
N SER A 64 15.50 16.77 2.85
CA SER A 64 15.71 15.85 3.98
C SER A 64 16.27 14.49 3.55
N ILE A 65 15.93 14.01 2.35
CA ILE A 65 16.38 12.73 1.79
C ILE A 65 16.57 12.84 0.27
N SER A 66 17.48 12.03 -0.29
CA SER A 66 17.66 11.93 -1.74
C SER A 66 16.52 11.18 -2.44
N SER A 67 16.38 11.36 -3.75
CA SER A 67 15.38 10.63 -4.55
C SER A 67 15.52 9.11 -4.44
N PHE A 68 16.76 8.60 -4.40
CA PHE A 68 17.00 7.18 -4.17
C PHE A 68 16.64 6.74 -2.75
N GLN A 69 16.99 7.51 -1.73
CA GLN A 69 16.58 7.20 -0.35
C GLN A 69 15.06 7.20 -0.19
N ALA A 70 14.36 8.19 -0.77
CA ALA A 70 12.90 8.24 -0.75
C ALA A 70 12.27 7.03 -1.44
N PHE A 71 12.84 6.62 -2.59
CA PHE A 71 12.43 5.41 -3.28
C PHE A 71 12.64 4.16 -2.43
N THR A 72 13.82 3.97 -1.85
CA THR A 72 14.14 2.80 -1.02
C THR A 72 13.25 2.74 0.22
N VAL A 73 12.99 3.86 0.88
CA VAL A 73 12.04 3.93 2.02
C VAL A 73 10.63 3.55 1.57
N SER A 74 10.17 4.07 0.42
CA SER A 74 8.86 3.72 -0.12
C SER A 74 8.77 2.28 -0.62
N ALA A 75 9.86 1.69 -1.10
CA ALA A 75 9.91 0.31 -1.53
C ALA A 75 9.90 -0.62 -0.30
N ALA A 76 10.71 -0.31 0.71
CA ALA A 76 10.77 -1.05 1.96
C ALA A 76 9.42 -1.06 2.71
N SER A 77 8.65 0.04 2.67
CA SER A 77 7.32 0.08 3.31
C SER A 77 6.26 -0.77 2.59
N ARG A 78 6.48 -1.13 1.32
CA ARG A 78 5.56 -1.92 0.51
C ARG A 78 5.99 -3.39 0.39
N VAL A 79 7.26 -3.71 0.62
CA VAL A 79 7.80 -5.08 0.58
C VAL A 79 7.86 -5.63 2.00
N GLY A 80 6.96 -6.54 2.32
CA GLY A 80 6.91 -7.22 3.62
C GLY A 80 6.76 -8.74 3.49
N VAL A 81 6.90 -9.44 4.62
CA VAL A 81 6.78 -10.91 4.68
C VAL A 81 5.39 -11.36 4.21
N GLY A 82 4.35 -10.58 4.51
CA GLY A 82 2.98 -10.84 4.05
C GLY A 82 2.84 -10.87 2.52
N ASN A 83 3.64 -10.10 1.77
CA ASN A 83 3.59 -10.16 0.31
C ASN A 83 4.20 -11.46 -0.23
N ILE A 84 5.27 -11.94 0.40
CA ILE A 84 5.94 -13.19 0.00
C ILE A 84 5.03 -14.38 0.30
N ALA A 85 4.50 -14.43 1.53
CA ALA A 85 3.53 -15.45 1.94
C ALA A 85 2.26 -15.40 1.06
N GLY A 86 1.73 -14.20 0.78
CA GLY A 86 0.56 -14.02 -0.07
C GLY A 86 0.77 -14.48 -1.51
N VAL A 87 1.93 -14.19 -2.12
CA VAL A 87 2.29 -14.72 -3.45
C VAL A 87 2.38 -16.26 -3.39
N GLY A 88 2.99 -16.81 -2.34
CA GLY A 88 3.09 -18.25 -2.13
C GLY A 88 1.71 -18.93 -2.07
N THR A 89 0.82 -18.39 -1.23
CA THR A 89 -0.58 -18.87 -1.10
C THR A 89 -1.35 -18.73 -2.41
N ALA A 90 -1.19 -17.61 -3.13
CA ALA A 90 -1.86 -17.40 -4.41
C ALA A 90 -1.42 -18.42 -5.47
N ILE A 91 -0.12 -18.76 -5.53
CA ILE A 91 0.39 -19.80 -6.44
C ILE A 91 -0.05 -21.19 -5.99
N ALA A 92 -0.04 -21.47 -4.68
CA ALA A 92 -0.45 -22.77 -4.14
C ALA A 92 -1.94 -23.06 -4.42
N LEU A 93 -2.81 -22.06 -4.27
CA LEU A 93 -4.25 -22.21 -4.47
C LEU A 93 -4.67 -22.01 -5.93
N GLY A 94 -4.10 -21.02 -6.63
CA GLY A 94 -4.49 -20.62 -7.98
C GLY A 94 -3.61 -21.20 -9.11
N GLY A 95 -2.54 -21.92 -8.76
CA GLY A 95 -1.56 -22.42 -9.70
C GLY A 95 -0.61 -21.33 -10.24
N PRO A 96 0.32 -21.69 -11.15
CA PRO A 96 1.33 -20.77 -11.67
C PRO A 96 0.73 -19.60 -12.47
N GLY A 97 -0.49 -19.73 -12.97
CA GLY A 97 -1.21 -18.67 -13.68
C GLY A 97 -1.53 -17.45 -12.83
N ALA A 98 -1.52 -17.58 -11.49
CA ALA A 98 -1.74 -16.46 -10.57
C ALA A 98 -0.72 -15.32 -10.79
N VAL A 99 0.53 -15.66 -11.14
CA VAL A 99 1.61 -14.67 -11.34
C VAL A 99 1.28 -13.69 -12.48
N PHE A 100 0.69 -14.18 -13.57
CA PHE A 100 0.26 -13.34 -14.68
C PHE A 100 -0.76 -12.29 -14.23
N TRP A 101 -1.76 -12.72 -13.44
CA TRP A 101 -2.79 -11.83 -12.91
C TRP A 101 -2.24 -10.81 -11.92
N MET A 102 -1.24 -11.19 -11.11
CA MET A 102 -0.56 -10.26 -10.21
C MET A 102 0.18 -9.16 -10.99
N TRP A 103 0.88 -9.50 -12.07
CA TRP A 103 1.54 -8.50 -12.92
C TRP A 103 0.56 -7.61 -13.66
N LEU A 104 -0.55 -8.17 -14.16
CA LEU A 104 -1.60 -7.38 -14.79
C LEU A 104 -2.20 -6.36 -13.82
N MET A 105 -2.56 -6.80 -12.61
CA MET A 105 -3.07 -5.90 -11.58
C MET A 105 -2.03 -4.87 -11.12
N ALA A 106 -0.75 -5.24 -11.06
CA ALA A 106 0.32 -4.29 -10.78
C ALA A 106 0.42 -3.21 -11.87
N ALA A 107 0.30 -3.58 -13.15
CA ALA A 107 0.32 -2.63 -14.26
C ALA A 107 -0.88 -1.65 -14.25
N ILE A 108 -2.07 -2.15 -13.90
CA ILE A 108 -3.29 -1.36 -13.75
C ILE A 108 -3.18 -0.42 -12.54
N GLY A 109 -2.74 -0.95 -11.39
CA GLY A 109 -2.59 -0.19 -10.15
C GLY A 109 -1.50 0.87 -10.19
N ALA A 110 -0.44 0.68 -11.00
CA ALA A 110 0.65 1.64 -11.15
C ALA A 110 0.16 3.02 -11.62
N ALA A 111 -0.87 3.08 -12.47
CA ALA A 111 -1.46 4.34 -12.90
C ALA A 111 -2.14 5.09 -11.75
N SER A 112 -2.92 4.38 -10.91
CA SER A 112 -3.54 4.97 -9.71
C SER A 112 -2.47 5.49 -8.75
N ALA A 113 -1.42 4.69 -8.50
CA ALA A 113 -0.33 5.06 -7.61
C ALA A 113 0.40 6.35 -8.05
N ILE A 114 0.58 6.57 -9.36
CA ILE A 114 1.15 7.82 -9.90
C ILE A 114 0.22 9.00 -9.61
N ILE A 115 -1.09 8.86 -9.85
CA ILE A 115 -2.07 9.92 -9.58
C ILE A 115 -2.11 10.26 -8.09
N GLU A 116 -2.19 9.25 -7.23
CA GLU A 116 -2.20 9.42 -5.77
C GLU A 116 -0.93 10.10 -5.26
N SER A 117 0.24 9.68 -5.76
CA SER A 117 1.51 10.29 -5.39
C SER A 117 1.60 11.74 -5.87
N THR A 118 1.06 12.03 -7.06
CA THR A 118 0.99 13.40 -7.60
C THR A 118 0.08 14.27 -6.75
N LEU A 119 -1.12 13.80 -6.39
CA LEU A 119 -2.05 14.51 -5.51
C LEU A 119 -1.43 14.76 -4.14
N ALA A 120 -0.76 13.76 -3.56
CA ALA A 120 -0.07 13.91 -2.29
C ALA A 120 1.02 14.99 -2.34
N GLN A 121 1.74 15.14 -3.47
CA GLN A 121 2.73 16.20 -3.65
C GLN A 121 2.11 17.58 -3.89
N VAL A 122 0.99 17.66 -4.62
CA VAL A 122 0.27 18.92 -4.90
C VAL A 122 -0.35 19.50 -3.63
N TYR A 123 -0.94 18.65 -2.79
CA TYR A 123 -1.65 19.08 -1.58
C TYR A 123 -0.81 18.99 -0.30
N LYS A 124 0.51 18.75 -0.40
CA LYS A 124 1.38 18.68 0.78
C LYS A 124 1.42 20.02 1.51
N VAL A 125 1.57 19.95 2.82
CA VAL A 125 1.63 21.09 3.72
C VAL A 125 2.97 21.09 4.41
N LYS A 126 3.59 22.26 4.51
CA LYS A 126 4.78 22.42 5.34
C LYS A 126 4.36 22.42 6.80
N ASP A 127 4.96 21.53 7.58
CA ASP A 127 4.75 21.40 9.01
C ASP A 127 6.11 21.64 9.69
N GLU A 128 6.33 22.87 10.15
CA GLU A 128 7.51 23.23 10.93
C GLU A 128 7.31 22.72 12.38
N PRO A 129 8.28 22.03 13.02
CA PRO A 129 9.66 21.75 12.61
C PRO A 129 9.88 20.40 11.88
N PHE A 130 8.84 19.59 11.65
CA PHE A 130 8.98 18.17 11.28
C PHE A 130 9.01 17.86 9.77
N GLY A 131 8.89 18.87 8.89
CA GLY A 131 9.06 18.73 7.45
C GLY A 131 7.78 18.95 6.64
N PHE A 132 7.40 18.00 5.79
CA PHE A 132 6.19 18.08 4.97
C PHE A 132 5.23 16.94 5.32
N ARG A 133 3.94 17.27 5.44
CA ARG A 133 2.86 16.30 5.62
C ARG A 133 1.96 16.31 4.39
N GLY A 134 1.53 15.14 3.96
CA GLY A 134 0.68 14.98 2.79
C GLY A 134 -0.01 13.63 2.80
N GLY A 135 -0.64 13.28 1.68
CA GLY A 135 -1.35 12.02 1.51
C GLY A 135 -2.87 12.18 1.45
N PRO A 136 -3.62 11.08 1.52
CA PRO A 136 -5.04 11.08 1.19
C PRO A 136 -5.91 11.98 2.03
N ALA A 137 -5.67 12.02 3.35
CA ALA A 137 -6.42 12.91 4.24
C ALA A 137 -6.28 14.39 3.81
N TYR A 138 -5.10 14.80 3.36
CA TYR A 138 -4.82 16.18 2.95
C TYR A 138 -5.42 16.54 1.60
N TYR A 139 -5.39 15.65 0.60
CA TYR A 139 -6.06 15.95 -0.67
C TYR A 139 -7.59 15.80 -0.57
N MET A 140 -8.12 15.03 0.38
CA MET A 140 -9.55 15.01 0.68
C MET A 140 -9.99 16.33 1.36
N GLU A 141 -9.21 16.82 2.33
CA GLU A 141 -9.47 18.09 2.99
C GLU A 141 -9.33 19.28 2.03
N LYS A 142 -8.22 19.35 1.28
CA LYS A 142 -7.87 20.53 0.47
C LYS A 142 -8.29 20.44 -0.99
N GLY A 143 -8.36 19.24 -1.56
CA GLY A 143 -8.76 19.03 -2.95
C GLY A 143 -10.27 18.90 -3.11
N ILE A 144 -10.91 18.09 -2.26
CA ILE A 144 -12.38 17.93 -2.27
C ILE A 144 -13.06 19.00 -1.39
N GLY A 145 -12.33 19.64 -0.47
CA GLY A 145 -12.88 20.64 0.44
C GLY A 145 -13.61 20.05 1.65
N SER A 146 -13.49 18.73 1.90
CA SER A 146 -14.18 18.06 2.99
C SER A 146 -13.21 17.58 4.06
N ARG A 147 -13.09 18.38 5.12
CA ARG A 147 -12.30 18.03 6.30
C ARG A 147 -12.85 16.79 7.02
N ALA A 148 -14.16 16.57 6.99
CA ALA A 148 -14.80 15.41 7.59
C ALA A 148 -14.32 14.09 6.95
N MET A 149 -14.21 14.04 5.62
CA MET A 149 -13.69 12.86 4.92
C MET A 149 -12.21 12.60 5.24
N GLY A 150 -11.39 13.65 5.30
CA GLY A 150 -10.00 13.52 5.69
C GLY A 150 -9.83 12.97 7.12
N ILE A 151 -10.65 13.44 8.06
CA ILE A 151 -10.66 12.95 9.45
C ILE A 151 -11.13 11.49 9.51
N ALA A 152 -12.24 11.15 8.85
CA ALA A 152 -12.74 9.79 8.83
C ALA A 152 -11.70 8.81 8.27
N PHE A 153 -11.07 9.17 7.15
CA PHE A 153 -10.00 8.39 6.55
C PHE A 153 -8.81 8.21 7.51
N ALA A 154 -8.37 9.28 8.17
CA ALA A 154 -7.27 9.22 9.12
C ALA A 154 -7.58 8.31 10.32
N ILE A 155 -8.79 8.39 10.89
CA ILE A 155 -9.22 7.54 12.00
C ILE A 155 -9.20 6.06 11.58
N VAL A 156 -9.75 5.74 10.42
CA VAL A 156 -9.77 4.38 9.89
C VAL A 156 -8.35 3.85 9.73
N LEU A 157 -7.41 4.63 9.19
CA LEU A 157 -6.02 4.18 9.04
C LEU A 157 -5.30 4.01 10.38
N VAL A 158 -5.50 4.93 11.33
CA VAL A 158 -4.88 4.87 12.66
C VAL A 158 -5.33 3.64 13.43
N ILE A 159 -6.57 3.18 13.23
CA ILE A 159 -7.07 1.93 13.83
C ILE A 159 -6.62 0.71 13.01
N CYS A 160 -6.74 0.76 11.68
CA CYS A 160 -6.50 -0.41 10.83
C CYS A 160 -5.02 -0.83 10.81
N PHE A 161 -4.08 0.12 10.70
CA PHE A 161 -2.66 -0.20 10.52
C PHE A 161 -2.05 -0.93 11.74
N PRO A 162 -2.18 -0.41 12.98
CA PRO A 162 -1.58 -1.08 14.13
C PRO A 162 -2.25 -2.41 14.47
N PHE A 163 -3.57 -2.54 14.30
CA PHE A 163 -4.31 -3.71 14.76
C PHE A 163 -4.40 -4.83 13.73
N ALA A 164 -4.71 -4.50 12.47
CA ALA A 164 -4.85 -5.51 11.42
C ALA A 164 -3.50 -5.79 10.74
N PHE A 165 -2.80 -4.75 10.27
CA PHE A 165 -1.58 -4.94 9.49
C PHE A 165 -0.40 -5.44 10.33
N SER A 166 -0.13 -4.84 11.49
CA SER A 166 1.00 -5.27 12.33
C SER A 166 0.79 -6.68 12.90
N SER A 167 -0.43 -7.02 13.33
CA SER A 167 -0.76 -8.34 13.86
C SER A 167 -0.63 -9.44 12.80
N LEU A 168 -1.16 -9.22 11.58
CA LEU A 168 -1.03 -10.18 10.48
C LEU A 168 0.42 -10.41 10.08
N GLN A 169 1.22 -9.33 10.01
CA GLN A 169 2.64 -9.44 9.70
C GLN A 169 3.42 -10.16 10.80
N ALA A 170 3.16 -9.84 12.07
CA ALA A 170 3.80 -10.49 13.21
C ALA A 170 3.47 -11.99 13.25
N ASN A 171 2.22 -12.37 13.02
CA ASN A 171 1.80 -13.78 12.98
C ASN A 171 2.47 -14.52 11.81
N THR A 172 2.49 -13.95 10.61
CA THR A 172 3.18 -14.55 9.46
C THR A 172 4.68 -14.74 9.73
N ILE A 173 5.34 -13.79 10.39
CA ILE A 173 6.75 -13.91 10.77
C ILE A 173 6.94 -15.01 11.82
N ALA A 174 6.09 -15.05 12.85
CA ALA A 174 6.14 -16.08 13.87
C ALA A 174 6.03 -17.48 13.27
N ASP A 175 5.05 -17.68 12.38
CA ASP A 175 4.82 -18.96 11.69
C ASP A 175 5.99 -19.35 10.77
N ALA A 176 6.58 -18.38 10.07
CA ALA A 176 7.76 -18.62 9.24
C ALA A 176 8.98 -19.03 10.10
N VAL A 177 9.18 -18.40 11.26
CA VAL A 177 10.29 -18.70 12.17
C VAL A 177 10.09 -20.06 12.84
N THR A 178 8.89 -20.38 13.34
CA THR A 178 8.60 -21.67 13.98
C THR A 178 8.76 -22.83 12.99
N SER A 179 8.25 -22.64 11.76
CA SER A 179 8.40 -23.62 10.67
C SER A 179 9.87 -23.82 10.28
N ALA A 180 10.65 -22.73 10.16
CA ALA A 180 12.07 -22.81 9.79
C ALA A 180 12.96 -23.38 10.91
N ALA A 181 12.62 -23.11 12.17
CA ALA A 181 13.37 -23.58 13.33
C ALA A 181 13.00 -25.02 13.74
N GLY A 182 11.98 -25.63 13.13
CA GLY A 182 11.47 -26.96 13.50
C GLY A 182 10.85 -27.01 14.89
N VAL A 183 10.48 -25.86 15.46
CA VAL A 183 9.79 -25.75 16.75
C VAL A 183 8.30 -25.72 16.46
N GLU A 184 7.71 -26.89 16.20
CA GLU A 184 6.25 -27.03 16.21
C GLU A 184 5.74 -26.75 17.63
N GLY A 185 5.08 -25.60 17.82
CA GLY A 185 4.24 -25.35 18.99
C GLY A 185 4.94 -24.68 20.18
N MET A 186 5.27 -23.39 20.06
CA MET A 186 5.34 -22.49 21.23
C MET A 186 4.22 -21.43 21.20
N GLY A 187 3.11 -21.74 20.52
CA GLY A 187 1.99 -20.81 20.28
C GLY A 187 0.65 -21.21 20.93
N SER A 188 0.53 -22.38 21.56
CA SER A 188 -0.76 -22.87 22.10
C SER A 188 -0.98 -22.62 23.60
N THR A 189 -0.02 -22.03 24.32
CA THR A 189 -0.11 -21.91 25.80
C THR A 189 -0.84 -20.67 26.31
N TRP A 190 -1.24 -19.70 25.47
CA TRP A 190 -1.97 -18.51 25.91
C TRP A 190 -3.47 -18.54 25.57
N ALA A 191 -3.95 -19.49 24.77
CA ALA A 191 -5.36 -19.65 24.40
C ALA A 191 -6.15 -20.59 25.33
N SER A 192 -5.55 -21.05 26.43
CA SER A 192 -6.18 -21.97 27.40
C SER A 192 -6.23 -21.38 28.82
N ALA A 193 -6.57 -20.09 28.95
CA ALA A 193 -6.93 -19.46 30.22
C ALA A 193 -8.14 -18.55 30.04
#